data_AF-H1UCW1-F1
#
_entry.id   AF-H1UCW1-F1
#
_cell.length_a   1.000
_cell.length_b   1.000
_cell.length_c   1.000
_cell.angle_alpha   90.00
_cell.angle_beta   90.00
_cell.angle_gamma   90.00
#
_symmetry.space_group_name_H-M   'P 1'
#
loop_
_entity.id
_entity.type
_entity.pdbx_description
1 polymer ?
#
loop_
_entity_poly.entity_id
_entity_poly.type
_entity_poly.pdbx_seq_one_letter_code
_entity_poly.pdbx_strand_id
1 'polypeptide(L)'
;MSVFTASLYIGGILGYVAVAANPAPHYGAMGLLVAAAMNSALLAMHGYSFLALALFLIYLGGMMVVFAYAVSWSADEHPETWTEAGVYEYVALYILAVVVGALYVGPTCYGYGVEMLGSVKELMLLREDTAGVSLLYALGGAMMLGCAWVLFVTLFVVLEVVRGQSRGGMRI
;
A
#
# COMPACT_ATOMS: atom_id res chain seq x y z
N MET A 1 18.87 12.56 10.47
CA MET A 1 17.54 11.95 10.72
C MET A 1 16.50 12.50 9.75
N SER A 2 16.33 13.83 9.61
CA SER A 2 15.36 14.43 8.69
C SER A 2 15.53 14.05 7.20
N VAL A 3 16.76 14.11 6.66
CA VAL A 3 17.02 13.79 5.24
C VAL A 3 16.67 12.34 4.90
N PHE A 4 16.98 11.41 5.81
CA PHE A 4 16.66 10.00 5.63
C PHE A 4 15.14 9.77 5.60
N THR A 5 14.40 10.34 6.55
CA THR A 5 12.94 10.24 6.57
C THR A 5 12.30 10.87 5.32
N ALA A 6 12.81 12.03 4.88
CA ALA A 6 12.35 12.67 3.65
C ALA A 6 12.57 11.79 2.42
N SER A 7 13.73 11.11 2.32
CA SER A 7 14.01 10.20 1.21
C SER A 7 13.04 9.02 1.15
N LEU A 8 12.60 8.50 2.30
CA LEU A 8 11.62 7.43 2.36
C LEU A 8 10.22 7.90 1.94
N TYR A 9 9.80 9.10 2.36
CA TYR A 9 8.53 9.69 1.90
C TYR A 9 8.52 9.90 0.39
N ILE A 10 9.59 10.46 -0.16
CA ILE A 10 9.73 10.67 -1.61
C ILE A 10 9.72 9.31 -2.33
N GLY A 11 10.47 8.31 -1.85
CA GLY A 11 10.47 6.97 -2.42
C GLY A 11 9.10 6.30 -2.42
N GLY A 12 8.33 6.45 -1.34
CA GLY A 12 6.95 5.96 -1.26
C GLY A 12 6.03 6.63 -2.28
N ILE A 13 6.10 7.97 -2.37
CA ILE A 13 5.32 8.76 -3.35
C ILE A 13 5.68 8.38 -4.78
N LEU A 14 6.97 8.24 -5.11
CA LEU A 14 7.42 7.80 -6.43
C LEU A 14 6.91 6.38 -6.74
N GLY A 15 6.88 5.48 -5.75
CA GLY A 15 6.28 4.16 -5.89
C GLY A 15 4.78 4.24 -6.22
N TYR A 16 4.02 5.13 -5.56
CA TYR A 16 2.60 5.34 -5.88
C TYR A 16 2.39 5.96 -7.27
N VAL A 17 3.21 6.93 -7.66
CA VAL A 17 3.18 7.54 -9.01
C VAL A 17 3.47 6.49 -10.08
N ALA A 18 4.46 5.62 -9.86
CA ALA A 18 4.79 4.53 -10.77
C ALA A 18 3.61 3.58 -11.01
N VAL A 19 2.76 3.39 -10.01
CA VAL A 19 1.57 2.53 -10.10
C VAL A 19 0.39 3.29 -10.72
N ALA A 20 0.22 4.56 -10.35
CA ALA A 20 -0.84 5.42 -10.86
C ALA A 20 -0.70 5.72 -12.35
N ALA A 21 0.54 5.80 -12.86
CA ALA A 21 0.81 5.96 -14.28
C ALA A 21 0.35 4.78 -15.16
N ASN A 22 -0.17 3.72 -14.52
CA ASN A 22 -0.76 2.55 -15.16
C ASN A 22 0.13 1.90 -16.24
N PRO A 23 1.41 1.61 -15.95
CA PRO A 23 2.22 0.78 -16.84
C PRO A 23 1.73 -0.67 -16.81
N ALA A 24 2.30 -1.53 -17.66
CA ALA A 24 1.94 -2.95 -17.65
C ALA A 24 2.09 -3.59 -16.24
N PRO A 25 1.29 -4.62 -15.89
CA PRO A 25 1.16 -5.09 -14.50
C PRO A 25 2.46 -5.47 -13.78
N HIS A 26 3.47 -6.00 -14.49
CA HIS A 26 4.77 -6.37 -13.92
C HIS A 26 5.56 -5.13 -13.46
N TYR A 27 5.46 -4.05 -14.22
CA TYR A 27 6.06 -2.77 -13.89
C TYR A 27 5.32 -2.07 -12.74
N GLY A 28 3.99 -2.14 -12.73
CA GLY A 28 3.17 -1.68 -11.60
C GLY A 28 3.51 -2.44 -10.31
N ALA A 29 3.75 -3.76 -10.40
CA ALA A 29 4.18 -4.58 -9.27
C ALA A 29 5.45 -4.02 -8.61
N MET A 30 6.45 -3.63 -9.42
CA MET A 30 7.70 -3.06 -8.89
C MET A 30 7.47 -1.72 -8.19
N GLY A 31 6.59 -0.85 -8.73
CA GLY A 31 6.21 0.39 -8.07
C GLY A 31 5.53 0.17 -6.71
N LEU A 32 4.62 -0.80 -6.65
CA LEU A 32 3.94 -1.22 -5.43
C LEU A 32 4.90 -1.81 -4.38
N LEU A 33 5.88 -2.61 -4.82
CA LEU A 33 6.95 -3.16 -3.97
C LEU A 33 7.73 -2.02 -3.29
N VAL A 34 8.18 -1.04 -4.06
CA VAL A 34 8.92 0.13 -3.55
C VAL A 34 8.05 0.94 -2.59
N ALA A 35 6.79 1.21 -2.97
CA ALA A 35 5.86 1.94 -2.10
C ALA A 35 5.68 1.22 -0.75
N ALA A 36 5.39 -0.07 -0.74
CA ALA A 36 5.18 -0.82 0.49
C ALA A 36 6.44 -0.91 1.35
N ALA A 37 7.62 -1.14 0.73
CA ALA A 37 8.89 -1.19 1.43
C ALA A 37 9.22 0.15 2.11
N MET A 38 9.14 1.27 1.38
CA MET A 38 9.46 2.60 1.91
C MET A 38 8.49 3.03 3.02
N ASN A 39 7.18 2.76 2.85
CA ASN A 39 6.18 3.08 3.86
C ASN A 39 6.29 2.19 5.12
N SER A 40 6.65 0.91 4.97
CA SER A 40 6.92 0.05 6.14
C SER A 40 8.14 0.53 6.93
N ALA A 41 9.20 0.96 6.25
CA ALA A 41 10.37 1.57 6.90
C ALA A 41 10.00 2.88 7.61
N LEU A 42 9.17 3.73 6.99
CA LEU A 42 8.65 4.95 7.62
C LEU A 42 7.90 4.65 8.91
N LEU A 43 6.97 3.69 8.90
CA LEU A 43 6.20 3.31 10.08
C LEU A 43 7.11 2.79 11.20
N ALA A 44 8.09 1.96 10.86
CA ALA A 44 9.07 1.45 11.82
C ALA A 44 9.87 2.58 12.47
N MET A 45 10.27 3.60 11.69
CA MET A 45 11.01 4.77 12.17
C MET A 45 10.17 5.66 13.10
N HIS A 46 8.87 5.74 12.88
CA HIS A 46 7.96 6.54 13.73
C HIS A 46 7.55 5.81 15.02
N GLY A 47 7.87 4.52 15.16
CA GLY A 47 7.58 3.73 16.34
C GLY A 47 6.43 2.73 16.17
N TYR A 48 5.80 2.66 14.99
CA TYR A 48 4.69 1.74 14.70
C TYR A 48 5.21 0.41 14.12
N SER A 49 5.87 -0.39 14.97
CA SER A 49 6.55 -1.64 14.56
C SER A 49 5.60 -2.78 14.15
N PHE A 50 4.48 -2.97 14.86
CA PHE A 50 3.48 -3.97 14.49
C PHE A 50 2.82 -3.59 13.16
N LEU A 51 2.39 -2.34 13.00
CA LEU A 51 1.79 -1.89 11.74
C LEU A 51 2.79 -1.96 10.56
N ALA A 52 4.06 -1.61 10.79
CA ALA A 52 5.12 -1.76 9.80
C ALA A 52 5.29 -3.21 9.35
N LEU A 53 5.35 -4.15 10.29
CA LEU A 53 5.47 -5.59 10.01
C LEU A 53 4.21 -6.13 9.32
N ALA A 54 3.01 -5.72 9.76
CA ALA A 54 1.77 -6.12 9.12
C ALA A 54 1.70 -5.66 7.66
N LEU A 55 2.06 -4.40 7.38
CA LEU A 55 2.15 -3.88 6.01
C LEU A 55 3.18 -4.66 5.20
N PHE A 56 4.37 -4.89 5.75
CA PHE A 56 5.42 -5.65 5.08
C PHE A 56 4.96 -7.08 4.75
N LEU A 57 4.39 -7.80 5.72
CA LEU A 57 3.99 -9.20 5.54
C LEU A 57 2.76 -9.36 4.64
N ILE A 58 1.70 -8.57 4.85
CA ILE A 58 0.46 -8.71 4.08
C ILE A 58 0.66 -8.21 2.65
N TYR A 59 1.37 -7.09 2.48
CA TYR A 59 1.55 -6.46 1.18
C TYR A 59 2.70 -7.10 0.39
N LEU A 60 3.93 -7.06 0.90
CA LEU A 60 5.09 -7.62 0.20
C LEU A 60 5.14 -9.15 0.26
N GLY A 61 4.72 -9.76 1.38
CA GLY A 61 4.73 -11.21 1.52
C GLY A 61 3.51 -11.90 0.88
N GLY A 62 2.31 -11.41 1.16
CA GLY A 62 1.07 -12.03 0.70
C GLY A 62 0.67 -11.59 -0.70
N MET A 63 0.22 -10.35 -0.84
CA MET A 63 -0.42 -9.87 -2.06
C MET A 63 0.56 -9.77 -3.23
N MET A 64 1.79 -9.31 -3.01
CA MET A 64 2.78 -9.20 -4.07
C MET A 64 3.20 -10.55 -4.68
N VAL A 65 3.21 -11.63 -3.88
CA VAL A 65 3.54 -12.97 -4.40
C VAL A 65 2.42 -13.50 -5.28
N VAL A 66 1.17 -13.37 -4.84
CA VAL A 66 -0.01 -13.76 -5.64
C VAL A 66 -0.12 -12.90 -6.90
N PHE A 67 0.17 -11.59 -6.79
CA PHE A 67 0.18 -10.67 -7.91
C PHE A 67 1.26 -11.02 -8.94
N ALA A 68 2.49 -11.27 -8.50
CA ALA A 68 3.58 -11.70 -9.39
C ALA A 68 3.25 -13.01 -10.12
N TYR A 69 2.62 -13.97 -9.43
CA TYR A 69 2.14 -15.20 -10.05
C TYR A 69 1.08 -14.92 -11.12
N ALA A 70 0.07 -14.11 -10.82
CA ALA A 70 -0.99 -13.75 -11.77
C ALA A 70 -0.44 -13.01 -13.00
N VAL A 71 0.46 -12.05 -12.80
CA VAL A 71 1.09 -11.29 -13.88
C VAL A 71 1.96 -12.17 -14.77
N SER A 72 2.64 -13.17 -14.19
CA SER A 72 3.40 -14.14 -14.99
C SER A 72 2.51 -15.00 -15.88
N TRP A 73 1.25 -15.22 -15.48
CA TRP A 73 0.25 -15.94 -16.27
C TRP A 73 -0.41 -15.06 -17.32
N SER A 74 -0.52 -13.75 -17.08
CA SER A 74 -1.10 -12.76 -18.00
C SER A 74 -0.04 -11.99 -18.80
N ALA A 75 1.12 -12.59 -19.05
CA ALA A 75 2.20 -11.91 -19.74
C ALA A 75 1.83 -11.66 -21.22
N ASP A 76 1.50 -10.41 -21.54
CA ASP A 76 1.20 -9.96 -22.90
C ASP A 76 2.47 -10.00 -23.77
N GLU A 77 2.33 -10.31 -25.06
CA GLU A 77 3.44 -10.38 -26.02
C GLU A 77 4.13 -9.01 -26.26
N HIS A 78 3.41 -7.90 -26.02
CA HIS A 78 3.92 -6.52 -26.17
C HIS A 78 3.59 -5.69 -24.91
N PRO A 79 4.40 -5.80 -23.85
CA PRO A 79 4.12 -5.09 -22.61
C PRO A 79 4.36 -3.58 -22.74
N GLU A 80 3.39 -2.77 -22.32
CA GLU A 80 3.56 -1.33 -22.20
C GLU A 80 4.70 -1.01 -21.22
N THR A 81 5.79 -0.48 -21.75
CA THR A 81 7.00 -0.15 -20.97
C THR A 81 6.93 1.28 -20.42
N TRP A 82 7.73 1.56 -19.39
CA TRP A 82 7.87 2.93 -18.84
C TRP A 82 8.34 3.97 -19.86
N THR A 83 8.96 3.49 -20.94
CA THR A 83 9.48 4.32 -22.04
C THR A 83 8.43 4.69 -23.08
N GLU A 84 7.21 4.18 -22.97
CA GLU A 84 6.13 4.57 -23.87
C GLU A 84 5.65 5.99 -23.57
N ALA A 85 5.38 6.73 -24.63
CA ALA A 85 5.03 8.16 -24.54
C ALA A 85 3.80 8.40 -23.65
N GLY A 86 2.81 7.49 -23.69
CA GLY A 86 1.60 7.59 -22.87
C GLY A 86 1.89 7.47 -21.38
N VAL A 87 2.64 6.44 -20.96
CA VAL A 87 3.02 6.24 -19.54
C VAL A 87 3.86 7.41 -19.04
N TYR A 88 4.80 7.91 -19.86
CA TYR A 88 5.62 9.06 -19.51
C TYR A 88 4.79 10.34 -19.28
N GLU A 89 3.78 10.58 -20.12
CA GLU A 89 2.85 11.71 -19.95
C GLU A 89 2.09 11.60 -18.62
N TYR A 90 1.55 10.42 -18.31
CA TYR A 90 0.88 10.19 -17.02
C TYR A 90 1.82 10.41 -15.82
N VAL A 91 3.04 9.88 -15.87
CA VAL A 91 4.04 10.10 -14.80
C VAL A 91 4.28 11.60 -14.60
N ALA A 92 4.50 12.35 -15.67
CA ALA A 92 4.73 13.79 -15.58
C ALA A 92 3.52 14.54 -14.98
N LEU A 93 2.31 14.16 -15.38
CA LEU A 93 1.06 14.74 -14.91
C LEU A 93 0.82 14.44 -13.43
N TYR A 94 1.09 13.21 -12.98
CA TYR A 94 0.99 12.82 -11.57
C TYR A 94 2.05 13.49 -10.71
N ILE A 95 3.28 13.63 -11.17
CA ILE A 95 4.33 14.37 -10.45
C ILE A 95 3.91 15.84 -10.30
N LEU A 96 3.42 16.46 -11.36
CA LEU A 96 2.92 17.84 -11.31
C LEU A 96 1.77 17.97 -10.30
N ALA A 97 0.80 17.05 -10.33
CA ALA A 97 -0.33 17.05 -9.40
C ALA A 97 0.14 16.92 -7.94
N VAL A 98 1.12 16.06 -7.66
CA VAL A 98 1.71 15.91 -6.33
C VAL A 98 2.41 17.19 -5.89
N VAL A 99 3.20 17.83 -6.77
CA VAL A 99 3.91 19.08 -6.45
C VAL A 99 2.92 20.22 -6.18
N VAL A 100 1.91 20.40 -7.04
CA VAL A 100 0.89 21.43 -6.86
C VAL A 100 0.08 21.17 -5.57
N GLY A 101 -0.32 19.93 -5.32
CA GLY A 101 -1.00 19.55 -4.09
C GLY A 101 -0.15 19.81 -2.85
N ALA A 102 1.14 19.47 -2.90
CA ALA A 102 2.08 19.74 -1.81
C ALA A 102 2.30 21.24 -1.57
N LEU A 103 2.31 22.08 -2.61
CA LEU A 103 2.42 23.53 -2.44
C LEU A 103 1.15 24.16 -1.86
N TYR A 104 -0.01 23.64 -2.20
CA TYR A 104 -1.30 24.15 -1.71
C TYR A 104 -1.59 23.71 -0.26
N VAL A 105 -1.31 22.44 0.05
CA VAL A 105 -1.60 21.83 1.36
C VAL A 105 -0.41 21.93 2.33
N GLY A 106 0.83 21.96 1.82
CA GLY A 106 2.06 22.01 2.60
C GLY A 106 2.11 23.10 3.67
N PRO A 107 1.80 24.38 3.33
CA PRO A 107 1.84 25.47 4.30
C PRO A 107 0.79 25.32 5.41
N THR A 108 -0.38 24.77 5.10
CA THR A 108 -1.47 24.60 6.07
C THR A 108 -1.25 23.37 6.95
N CYS A 109 -0.66 22.30 6.42
CA CYS A 109 -0.38 21.09 7.20
C CYS A 109 0.87 21.18 8.07
N TYR A 110 1.85 22.05 7.74
CA TYR A 110 3.04 22.26 8.57
C TYR A 110 2.69 22.84 9.95
N GLY A 111 1.66 23.69 10.03
CA GLY A 111 1.20 24.28 11.28
C GLY A 111 0.46 23.29 12.20
N TYR A 112 -0.41 22.45 11.65
CA TYR A 112 -1.24 21.52 12.46
C TYR A 112 -0.56 20.17 12.75
N GLY A 113 0.28 19.67 11.82
CA GLY A 113 0.83 18.31 11.91
C GLY A 113 2.02 18.16 12.86
N VAL A 114 2.85 19.20 12.99
CA VAL A 114 4.07 19.17 13.82
C VAL A 114 3.74 19.36 15.30
N GLU A 115 2.77 20.22 15.63
CA GLU A 115 2.37 20.50 17.01
C GLU A 115 1.61 19.34 17.67
N MET A 116 0.72 18.67 16.93
CA MET A 116 -0.05 17.52 17.44
C MET A 116 0.81 16.27 17.65
N LEU A 117 1.77 15.99 16.77
CA LEU A 117 2.63 14.80 16.91
C LEU A 117 3.65 14.94 18.04
N GLY A 118 4.15 16.16 18.29
CA GLY A 118 5.12 16.44 19.35
C GLY A 118 4.52 16.32 20.75
N SER A 119 3.31 16.86 20.96
CA SER A 119 2.70 16.93 22.29
C SER A 119 2.18 15.59 22.81
N VAL A 120 1.77 14.67 21.94
CA VAL A 120 1.19 13.38 22.35
C VAL A 120 2.28 12.34 22.66
N LYS A 121 3.40 12.40 21.93
CA LYS A 121 4.48 11.41 22.03
C LYS A 121 5.23 11.46 23.38
N GLU A 122 5.24 12.60 24.05
CA GLU A 122 5.86 12.76 25.38
C GLU A 122 4.96 12.29 26.54
N LEU A 123 3.65 12.20 26.33
CA LEU A 123 2.67 11.83 27.38
C LEU A 123 2.41 10.31 27.48
N MET A 124 2.80 9.54 26.47
CA MET A 124 2.56 8.09 26.41
C MET A 124 3.84 7.31 26.72
N LEU A 125 3.96 6.81 27.95
CA LEU A 125 5.03 5.88 28.37
C LEU A 125 4.90 4.48 27.71
N LEU A 126 3.74 4.19 27.11
CA LEU A 126 3.46 2.95 26.38
C LEU A 126 3.57 3.18 24.88
N ARG A 127 4.18 2.24 24.17
CA ARG A 127 4.27 2.27 22.71
C ARG A 127 2.86 2.08 22.12
N GLU A 128 2.31 3.18 21.60
CA GLU A 128 0.96 3.33 21.00
C GLU A 128 0.49 2.09 20.22
N ASP A 129 1.38 1.54 19.38
CA ASP A 129 1.08 0.40 18.52
C ASP A 129 0.70 -0.88 19.31
N THR A 130 1.42 -1.17 20.40
CA THR A 130 1.12 -2.35 21.24
C THR A 130 -0.15 -2.18 22.06
N ALA A 131 -0.41 -0.95 22.53
CA ALA A 131 -1.65 -0.63 23.23
C ALA A 131 -2.86 -0.76 22.28
N GLY A 132 -2.75 -0.25 21.04
CA GLY A 132 -3.78 -0.37 20.02
C GLY A 132 -4.15 -1.83 19.70
N VAL A 133 -3.14 -2.70 19.53
CA VAL A 133 -3.37 -4.14 19.29
C VAL A 133 -4.05 -4.81 20.48
N SER A 134 -3.64 -4.49 21.71
CA SER A 134 -4.28 -5.05 22.90
C SER A 134 -5.77 -4.66 23.00
N LEU A 135 -6.10 -3.42 22.63
CA LEU A 135 -7.47 -2.89 22.66
C LEU A 135 -8.34 -3.49 21.56
N LEU A 136 -7.74 -3.80 20.39
CA LEU A 136 -8.39 -4.57 19.34
C LEU A 136 -8.86 -5.93 19.88
N TYR A 137 -8.02 -6.67 20.60
CA TYR A 137 -8.38 -7.95 21.19
C TYR A 137 -9.36 -7.85 22.37
N ALA A 138 -9.28 -6.79 23.16
CA ALA A 138 -10.15 -6.61 24.33
C ALA A 138 -11.59 -6.18 23.95
N LEU A 139 -11.73 -5.18 23.06
CA LEU A 139 -13.01 -4.55 22.73
C LEU A 139 -13.45 -4.78 21.27
N GLY A 140 -12.51 -5.04 20.37
CA GLY A 140 -12.76 -5.16 18.92
C GLY A 140 -13.22 -6.55 18.45
N GLY A 141 -13.61 -7.45 19.35
CA GLY A 141 -13.98 -8.84 19.00
C GLY A 141 -15.08 -8.94 17.94
N ALA A 142 -16.12 -8.11 18.03
CA ALA A 142 -17.21 -8.09 17.04
C ALA A 142 -16.72 -7.67 15.65
N MET A 143 -15.83 -6.66 15.58
CA MET A 143 -15.24 -6.21 14.33
C MET A 143 -14.32 -7.29 13.72
N MET A 144 -13.52 -7.96 14.55
CA MET A 144 -12.66 -9.07 14.10
C MET A 144 -13.47 -10.26 13.56
N LEU A 145 -14.56 -10.63 14.23
CA LEU A 145 -15.48 -11.66 13.72
C LEU A 145 -16.09 -11.26 12.38
N GLY A 146 -16.48 -9.98 12.22
CA GLY A 146 -16.93 -9.44 10.94
C GLY A 146 -15.88 -9.56 9.84
N CYS A 147 -14.63 -9.17 10.12
CA CYS A 147 -13.53 -9.32 9.16
C CYS A 147 -13.27 -10.79 8.80
N ALA A 148 -13.24 -11.69 9.77
CA ALA A 148 -13.06 -13.12 9.53
C ALA A 148 -14.20 -13.71 8.69
N TRP A 149 -15.43 -13.28 8.96
CA TRP A 149 -16.60 -13.69 8.18
C TRP A 149 -16.50 -13.24 6.71
N VAL A 150 -16.16 -11.96 6.47
CA VAL A 150 -15.96 -11.46 5.11
C VAL A 150 -14.86 -12.24 4.39
N LEU A 151 -13.72 -12.48 5.06
CA LEU A 151 -12.62 -13.28 4.47
C LEU A 151 -13.08 -14.71 4.14
N PHE A 152 -13.87 -15.34 5.01
CA PHE A 152 -14.42 -16.67 4.76
C PHE A 152 -15.37 -16.70 3.57
N VAL A 153 -16.25 -15.70 3.44
CA VAL A 153 -17.12 -15.57 2.26
C VAL A 153 -16.30 -15.33 1.00
N THR A 154 -15.27 -14.47 1.03
CA THR A 154 -14.40 -14.25 -0.14
C THR A 154 -13.69 -15.53 -0.60
N LEU A 155 -13.29 -16.40 0.33
CA LEU A 155 -12.72 -17.70 -0.01
C LEU A 155 -13.71 -18.55 -0.82
N PHE A 156 -14.96 -18.66 -0.39
CA PHE A 156 -15.98 -19.40 -1.16
C PHE A 156 -16.26 -18.78 -2.52
N VAL A 157 -16.33 -17.44 -2.60
CA VAL A 157 -16.50 -16.74 -3.88
C VAL A 157 -15.38 -17.10 -4.85
N VAL A 158 -14.12 -17.03 -4.41
CA VAL A 158 -12.97 -17.40 -5.24
C VAL A 158 -13.01 -18.88 -5.64
N LEU A 159 -13.36 -19.79 -4.73
CA LEU A 159 -13.49 -21.22 -5.04
C LEU A 159 -14.57 -21.51 -6.10
N GLU A 160 -15.73 -20.87 -6.01
CA GLU A 160 -16.81 -21.04 -7.00
C GLU A 160 -16.44 -20.42 -8.36
N VAL A 161 -15.76 -19.26 -8.38
CA VAL A 161 -15.25 -18.64 -9.62
C VAL A 161 -14.24 -19.57 -10.32
N VAL A 162 -13.29 -20.14 -9.58
CA VAL A 162 -12.29 -21.07 -10.15
C VAL A 162 -12.93 -22.40 -10.58
N ARG A 163 -13.94 -22.90 -9.85
CA ARG A 163 -14.71 -24.10 -10.24
C ARG A 163 -15.57 -23.88 -11.49
N GLY A 164 -16.06 -22.65 -11.72
CA GLY A 164 -16.84 -22.28 -12.89
C GLY A 164 -16.12 -22.56 -14.21
N GLN A 165 -14.79 -22.49 -14.24
CA GLN A 165 -13.97 -22.87 -15.40
C GLN A 165 -14.06 -24.37 -15.76
N SER A 166 -14.38 -25.24 -14.79
CA SER A 166 -14.48 -26.69 -15.01
C SER A 166 -15.90 -27.16 -15.41
N ARG A 167 -16.96 -26.38 -15.16
CA ARG A 167 -18.36 -26.80 -15.35
C ARG A 167 -19.31 -25.77 -16.01
N GLY A 168 -18.84 -24.56 -16.32
CA GLY A 168 -19.61 -23.49 -16.97
C GLY A 168 -19.16 -23.21 -18.41
N GLY A 169 -20.08 -22.72 -19.24
CA GLY A 169 -19.90 -22.49 -20.69
C GLY A 169 -19.01 -21.32 -21.11
N MET A 170 -18.00 -20.94 -20.32
CA MET A 170 -16.94 -20.04 -20.78
C MET A 170 -15.79 -20.88 -21.31
N ARG A 171 -15.96 -21.32 -22.56
CA ARG A 171 -14.86 -21.79 -23.39
C ARG A 171 -14.13 -20.54 -23.87
N ILE A 172 -12.91 -20.34 -23.40
CA ILE A 172 -11.90 -19.59 -24.15
C ILE A 172 -11.22 -20.63 -25.06
#